data_AF-A0A935HJC1-F1
#
_entry.id   AF-A0A935HJC1-F1
#
_cell.length_a   1.000
_cell.length_b   1.000
_cell.length_c   1.000
_cell.angle_alpha   90.00
_cell.angle_beta   90.00
_cell.angle_gamma   90.00
#
_symmetry.space_group_name_H-M   'P 1'
#
loop_
_entity.id
_entity.type
_entity.pdbx_description
1 polymer ?
#
loop_
_entity_poly.entity_id
_entity_poly.type
_entity_poly.pdbx_seq_one_letter_code
_entity_poly.pdbx_strand_id
1 'polypeptide(L)'
;MIFLAETHSCIPLYDPENVISKLKDSVKQYPKKLKQSVVQQSLWSAEFTIWQAEKFAAKTDMYNTVGCLTRAMYSIVSTLFALNEIYPMGDKRAIEIVEKTKNKPINFTNKINAILSCDKKSLAENVRLLKLLFNETVELANGQYKPYYKL
;
A
#
# COMPACT_ATOMS: atom_id res chain seq x y z
N MET A 1 6.56 6.20 -8.41
CA MET A 1 5.29 6.81 -7.97
C MET A 1 5.44 8.28 -7.60
N ILE A 2 6.41 8.65 -6.74
CA ILE A 2 6.56 10.03 -6.25
C ILE A 2 6.68 11.10 -7.37
N PHE A 3 7.50 10.87 -8.39
CA PHE A 3 7.61 11.82 -9.52
C PHE A 3 6.31 12.02 -10.30
N LEU A 4 5.45 10.99 -10.39
CA LEU A 4 4.13 11.13 -11.00
C LEU A 4 3.21 11.97 -10.12
N ALA A 5 3.28 11.80 -8.80
CA ALA A 5 2.54 12.61 -7.84
C ALA A 5 2.99 14.08 -7.90
N GLU A 6 4.29 14.33 -7.89
CA GLU A 6 4.88 15.67 -7.99
C GLU A 6 4.51 16.34 -9.31
N THR A 7 4.65 15.64 -10.44
CA THR A 7 4.22 16.13 -11.74
C THR A 7 2.72 16.47 -11.72
N HIS A 8 1.88 15.57 -11.20
CA HIS A 8 0.44 15.77 -11.14
C HIS A 8 0.06 17.01 -10.29
N SER A 9 0.73 17.24 -9.15
CA SER A 9 0.36 18.30 -8.20
C SER A 9 1.12 19.62 -8.34
N CYS A 10 2.25 19.67 -9.04
CA CYS A 10 3.08 20.88 -9.10
C CYS A 10 2.36 22.07 -9.76
N ILE A 11 2.79 23.29 -9.42
CA ILE A 11 2.38 24.52 -10.10
C ILE A 11 3.62 25.02 -10.87
N PRO A 12 3.60 25.02 -12.22
CA PRO A 12 4.73 25.52 -13.00
C PRO A 12 4.93 27.02 -12.74
N LEU A 13 6.14 27.42 -12.34
CA LEU A 13 6.50 28.83 -12.18
C LEU A 13 7.12 29.44 -13.46
N TYR A 14 7.78 28.60 -14.27
CA TYR A 14 8.38 28.97 -15.54
C TYR A 14 8.33 27.77 -16.49
N ASP A 15 7.53 27.88 -17.57
CA ASP A 15 7.34 26.81 -18.57
C ASP A 15 7.04 27.39 -19.97
N PRO A 16 7.92 28.23 -20.54
CA PRO A 16 7.67 28.91 -21.82
C PRO A 16 7.45 27.94 -22.99
N GLU A 17 8.02 26.74 -22.91
CA GLU A 17 7.91 25.68 -23.94
C GLU A 17 6.77 24.69 -23.67
N ASN A 18 5.98 24.90 -22.60
CA ASN A 18 4.88 24.02 -22.18
C ASN A 18 5.31 22.56 -21.94
N VAL A 19 6.55 22.32 -21.51
CA VAL A 19 7.08 20.98 -21.23
C VAL A 19 6.40 20.39 -20.00
N ILE A 20 6.30 21.17 -18.92
CA ILE A 20 5.66 20.71 -17.68
C ILE A 20 4.16 20.51 -17.93
N SER A 21 3.51 21.43 -18.64
CA SER A 21 2.10 21.31 -19.03
C SER A 21 1.81 19.99 -19.76
N LYS A 22 2.61 19.63 -20.77
CA LYS A 22 2.47 18.34 -21.48
C LYS A 22 2.67 17.13 -20.57
N LEU A 23 3.62 17.18 -19.64
CA LEU A 23 3.85 16.11 -18.67
C LEU A 23 2.66 15.96 -17.71
N LYS A 24 2.10 17.08 -17.22
CA LYS A 24 0.89 17.08 -16.39
C LYS A 24 -0.28 16.43 -17.11
N ASP A 25 -0.49 16.75 -18.37
CA ASP A 25 -1.54 16.13 -19.19
C ASP A 25 -1.33 14.61 -19.32
N SER A 26 -0.07 14.16 -19.47
CA SER A 26 0.25 12.73 -19.58
C SER A 26 -0.03 11.91 -18.32
N VAL A 27 -0.07 12.57 -17.14
CA VAL A 27 -0.34 11.93 -15.83
C VAL A 27 -1.68 12.33 -15.22
N LYS A 28 -2.47 13.16 -15.92
CA LYS A 28 -3.76 13.67 -15.43
C LYS A 28 -4.73 12.54 -15.13
N GLN A 29 -4.80 11.55 -16.02
CA GLN A 29 -5.53 10.32 -15.80
C GLN A 29 -4.59 9.24 -15.28
N TYR A 30 -4.98 8.52 -14.23
CA TYR A 30 -4.19 7.43 -13.68
C TYR A 30 -4.07 6.27 -14.70
N PRO A 31 -2.87 5.88 -15.16
CA PRO A 31 -2.74 4.87 -16.19
C PRO A 31 -3.23 3.50 -15.73
N LYS A 32 -4.14 2.87 -16.50
CA LYS A 32 -4.68 1.54 -16.19
C LYS A 32 -3.59 0.47 -16.00
N LYS A 33 -2.56 0.48 -16.85
CA LYS A 33 -1.42 -0.45 -16.75
C LYS A 33 -0.63 -0.25 -15.46
N LEU A 34 -0.46 1.01 -15.03
CA LEU A 34 0.20 1.33 -13.75
C LEU A 34 -0.61 0.77 -12.58
N LYS A 35 -1.93 0.99 -12.58
CA LYS A 35 -2.84 0.46 -11.54
C LYS A 35 -2.69 -1.05 -11.41
N GLN A 36 -2.81 -1.77 -12.51
CA GLN A 36 -2.68 -3.23 -12.55
C GLN A 36 -1.31 -3.69 -12.04
N SER A 37 -0.24 -3.04 -12.48
CA SER A 37 1.13 -3.38 -12.07
C SER A 37 1.36 -3.14 -10.57
N VAL A 38 0.91 -2.01 -10.04
CA VAL A 38 1.05 -1.68 -8.61
C VAL A 38 0.24 -2.66 -7.77
N VAL A 39 -1.05 -2.87 -8.10
CA VAL A 39 -1.91 -3.82 -7.38
C VAL A 39 -1.29 -5.22 -7.36
N GLN A 40 -0.84 -5.72 -8.52
CA GLN A 40 -0.25 -7.06 -8.63
C GLN A 40 1.04 -7.19 -7.82
N GLN A 41 1.99 -6.27 -8.00
CA GLN A 41 3.31 -6.35 -7.35
C GLN A 41 3.23 -6.08 -5.85
N SER A 42 2.42 -5.11 -5.43
CA SER A 42 2.28 -4.75 -4.03
C SER A 42 1.52 -5.83 -3.24
N LEU A 43 0.43 -6.39 -3.77
CA LEU A 43 -0.25 -7.49 -3.06
C LEU A 43 0.61 -8.75 -2.99
N TRP A 44 1.37 -9.06 -4.04
CA TRP A 44 2.33 -10.17 -3.97
C TRP A 44 3.43 -9.92 -2.92
N SER A 45 4.00 -8.72 -2.90
CA SER A 45 4.99 -8.31 -1.89
C SER A 45 4.43 -8.44 -0.47
N ALA A 46 3.18 -8.03 -0.25
CA ALA A 46 2.50 -8.17 1.03
C ALA A 46 2.30 -9.64 1.43
N GLU A 47 1.77 -10.46 0.51
CA GLU A 47 1.51 -11.89 0.73
C GLU A 47 2.80 -12.64 1.11
N PHE A 48 3.87 -12.45 0.33
CA PHE A 48 5.16 -13.07 0.60
C PHE A 48 5.78 -12.60 1.92
N THR A 49 5.59 -11.32 2.26
CA THR A 49 6.08 -10.76 3.53
C THR A 49 5.30 -11.33 4.73
N ILE A 50 3.98 -11.48 4.63
CA ILE A 50 3.12 -12.07 5.66
C ILE A 50 3.51 -13.53 5.92
N TRP A 51 3.73 -14.31 4.86
CA TRP A 51 4.20 -15.70 4.97
C TRP A 51 5.52 -15.83 5.74
N GLN A 52 6.45 -14.88 5.57
CA GLN A 52 7.68 -14.83 6.38
C GLN A 52 7.40 -14.37 7.81
N ALA A 53 6.53 -13.37 7.99
CA ALA A 53 6.17 -12.82 9.29
C ALA A 53 5.61 -13.89 10.23
N GLU A 54 4.79 -14.81 9.72
CA GLU A 54 4.24 -15.94 10.48
C GLU A 54 5.37 -16.79 11.11
N LYS A 55 6.44 -17.05 10.36
CA LYS A 55 7.60 -17.83 10.83
C LYS A 55 8.44 -17.09 11.86
N PHE A 56 8.62 -15.78 11.68
CA PHE A 56 9.36 -14.95 12.64
C PHE A 56 8.60 -14.77 13.95
N ALA A 57 7.28 -14.53 13.86
CA ALA A 57 6.42 -14.39 15.02
C ALA A 57 6.37 -15.67 15.86
N ALA A 58 6.33 -16.85 15.23
CA ALA A 58 6.36 -18.14 15.91
C ALA A 58 7.66 -18.37 16.71
N LYS A 59 8.76 -17.70 16.33
CA LYS A 59 10.06 -17.74 17.04
C LYS A 59 10.26 -16.55 18.00
N THR A 60 9.23 -15.72 18.18
CA THR A 60 9.30 -14.48 18.97
C THR A 60 10.41 -13.53 18.49
N ASP A 61 10.72 -13.56 17.19
CA ASP A 61 11.70 -12.67 16.58
C ASP A 61 11.07 -11.29 16.34
N MET A 62 11.22 -10.41 17.33
CA MET A 62 10.64 -9.06 17.33
C MET A 62 11.12 -8.23 16.13
N TYR A 63 12.44 -8.20 15.88
CA TYR A 63 13.04 -7.34 14.86
C TYR A 63 12.50 -7.70 13.46
N ASN A 64 12.55 -8.98 13.10
CA ASN A 64 12.08 -9.42 11.80
C ASN A 64 10.56 -9.35 11.67
N THR A 65 9.81 -9.64 12.74
CA THR A 65 8.34 -9.53 12.71
C THR A 65 7.91 -8.08 12.49
N VAL A 66 8.39 -7.13 13.28
CA VAL A 66 8.06 -5.70 13.14
C VAL A 66 8.46 -5.18 11.76
N GLY A 67 9.65 -5.54 11.28
CA GLY A 67 10.09 -5.19 9.93
C GLY A 67 9.17 -5.76 8.84
N CYS A 68 8.61 -6.95 9.02
CA CYS A 68 7.60 -7.50 8.12
C CYS A 68 6.27 -6.75 8.21
N LEU A 69 5.80 -6.42 9.42
CA LEU A 69 4.55 -5.68 9.62
C LEU A 69 4.59 -4.35 8.86
N THR A 70 5.67 -3.58 8.99
CA THR A 70 5.83 -2.29 8.30
C THR A 70 5.89 -2.44 6.78
N ARG A 71 6.67 -3.40 6.25
CA ARG A 71 6.81 -3.61 4.79
C ARG A 71 5.53 -4.10 4.13
N ALA A 72 4.82 -5.02 4.76
CA ALA A 72 3.52 -5.48 4.28
C ALA A 72 2.49 -4.35 4.35
N MET A 73 2.50 -3.55 5.41
CA MET A 73 1.63 -2.39 5.55
C MET A 73 1.85 -1.37 4.42
N TYR A 74 3.11 -1.04 4.12
CA TYR A 74 3.46 -0.17 2.99
C TYR A 74 2.90 -0.70 1.66
N SER A 75 2.99 -2.01 1.45
CA SER A 75 2.49 -2.67 0.24
C SER A 75 0.94 -2.63 0.16
N ILE A 76 0.25 -2.84 1.27
CA ILE A 76 -1.22 -2.69 1.36
C ILE A 76 -1.64 -1.24 1.07
N VAL A 77 -1.00 -0.26 1.70
CA VAL A 77 -1.27 1.17 1.48
C VAL A 77 -1.04 1.56 0.02
N SER A 78 0.06 1.09 -0.59
CA SER A 78 0.37 1.32 -2.01
C SER A 78 -0.71 0.76 -2.93
N THR A 79 -1.24 -0.42 -2.60
CA THR A 79 -2.37 -1.05 -3.31
C THR A 79 -3.61 -0.17 -3.21
N LEU A 80 -3.96 0.30 -2.02
CA LEU A 80 -5.14 1.15 -1.81
C LEU A 80 -5.04 2.48 -2.56
N PHE A 81 -3.85 3.09 -2.63
CA PHE A 81 -3.62 4.25 -3.49
C PHE A 81 -3.91 3.96 -4.96
N ALA A 82 -3.40 2.83 -5.48
CA ALA A 82 -3.65 2.43 -6.86
C ALA A 82 -5.13 2.10 -7.14
N LEU A 83 -5.81 1.41 -6.21
CA LEU A 83 -7.24 1.10 -6.34
C LEU A 83 -8.12 2.36 -6.40
N ASN A 84 -7.71 3.42 -5.70
CA ASN A 84 -8.35 4.73 -5.71
C ASN A 84 -7.80 5.69 -6.78
N GLU A 85 -6.84 5.24 -7.60
CA GLU A 85 -6.24 6.04 -8.69
C GLU A 85 -5.61 7.36 -8.21
N ILE A 86 -5.02 7.33 -7.01
CA ILE A 86 -4.32 8.45 -6.40
C ILE A 86 -2.82 8.19 -6.43
N TYR A 87 -2.05 9.17 -6.88
CA TYR A 87 -0.59 9.12 -6.76
C TYR A 87 -0.17 9.51 -5.33
N PRO A 88 0.55 8.64 -4.60
CA PRO A 88 1.03 8.99 -3.27
C PRO A 88 2.21 9.95 -3.35
N MET A 89 2.12 11.06 -2.62
CA MET A 89 3.23 12.03 -2.45
C MET A 89 4.34 11.54 -1.50
N GLY A 90 4.08 10.46 -0.78
CA GLY A 90 4.97 9.88 0.22
C GLY A 90 4.17 9.30 1.38
N ASP A 91 4.87 8.89 2.43
CA ASP A 91 4.25 8.23 3.59
C ASP A 91 3.56 9.21 4.54
N LYS A 92 3.92 10.49 4.47
CA LYS A 92 3.34 11.54 5.30
C LYS A 92 1.83 11.60 5.06
N ARG A 93 1.06 11.35 6.11
CA ARG A 93 -0.42 11.35 6.10
C ARG A 93 -1.03 10.31 5.15
N ALA A 94 -0.25 9.34 4.65
CA ALA A 94 -0.74 8.33 3.73
C ALA A 94 -1.99 7.62 4.27
N ILE A 95 -1.98 7.28 5.56
CA ILE A 95 -3.11 6.61 6.23
C ILE A 95 -4.35 7.51 6.29
N GLU A 96 -4.19 8.78 6.69
CA GLU A 96 -5.30 9.76 6.72
C GLU A 96 -5.91 9.96 5.33
N ILE A 97 -5.09 9.97 4.29
CA ILE A 97 -5.55 10.13 2.92
C ILE A 97 -6.37 8.90 2.52
N VAL A 98 -5.82 7.69 2.71
CA VAL A 98 -6.52 6.43 2.38
C VAL A 98 -7.83 6.28 3.16
N GLU A 99 -7.87 6.67 4.44
CA GLU A 99 -9.09 6.65 5.27
C GLU A 99 -10.24 7.47 4.65
N LYS A 100 -9.93 8.53 3.89
CA LYS A 100 -10.92 9.38 3.24
C LYS A 100 -11.35 8.89 1.86
N THR A 101 -10.73 7.83 1.35
CA THR A 101 -11.04 7.28 0.03
C THR A 101 -12.25 6.34 0.04
N LYS A 102 -12.75 6.02 -1.16
CA LYS A 102 -13.90 5.14 -1.36
C LYS A 102 -13.53 3.66 -1.21
N ASN A 103 -12.45 3.22 -1.86
CA ASN A 103 -12.02 1.82 -1.83
C ASN A 103 -11.03 1.62 -0.68
N LYS A 104 -11.55 1.29 0.51
CA LYS A 104 -10.74 1.01 1.70
C LYS A 104 -11.39 -0.04 2.60
N PRO A 105 -10.60 -0.76 3.41
CA PRO A 105 -11.10 -1.54 4.53
C PRO A 105 -11.87 -0.66 5.53
N ILE A 106 -12.89 -1.21 6.19
CA ILE A 106 -13.65 -0.51 7.22
C ILE A 106 -12.74 -0.26 8.44
N ASN A 107 -12.81 0.95 9.02
CA ASN A 107 -11.99 1.36 10.18
C ASN A 107 -10.49 1.18 9.96
N PHE A 108 -10.00 1.56 8.78
CA PHE A 108 -8.64 1.25 8.30
C PHE A 108 -7.54 1.74 9.26
N THR A 109 -7.64 2.99 9.73
CA THR A 109 -6.68 3.59 10.68
C THR A 109 -6.62 2.81 11.99
N ASN A 110 -7.76 2.38 12.53
CA ASN A 110 -7.80 1.61 13.77
C ASN A 110 -7.15 0.24 13.58
N LYS A 111 -7.38 -0.42 12.44
CA LYS A 111 -6.74 -1.70 12.11
C LYS A 111 -5.22 -1.56 12.03
N ILE A 112 -4.73 -0.49 11.39
CA ILE A 112 -3.28 -0.21 11.32
C ILE A 112 -2.68 -0.04 12.70
N ASN A 113 -3.32 0.78 13.55
CA ASN A 113 -2.84 1.02 14.90
C ASN A 113 -2.78 -0.28 15.70
N ALA A 114 -3.80 -1.15 15.58
CA ALA A 114 -3.81 -2.46 16.23
C ALA A 114 -2.69 -3.38 15.70
N ILE A 115 -2.44 -3.38 14.39
CA ILE A 115 -1.38 -4.20 13.77
C ILE A 115 0.01 -3.72 14.19
N LEU A 116 0.27 -2.42 14.21
CA LEU A 116 1.61 -1.88 14.48
C LEU A 116 1.91 -1.69 15.97
N SER A 117 0.89 -1.69 16.84
CA SER A 117 1.06 -1.71 18.29
C SER A 117 1.30 -3.14 18.76
N CYS A 118 2.54 -3.61 18.63
CA CYS A 118 2.94 -4.97 18.98
C CYS A 118 3.95 -5.02 20.13
N ASP A 119 3.91 -6.11 20.88
CA ASP A 119 4.92 -6.51 21.86
C ASP A 119 5.31 -7.98 21.65
N LYS A 120 6.26 -8.48 22.45
CA LYS A 120 6.76 -9.87 22.33
C LYS A 120 5.67 -10.94 22.45
N LYS A 121 4.59 -10.67 23.17
CA LYS A 121 3.49 -11.63 23.39
C LYS A 121 2.43 -11.53 22.31
N SER A 122 2.29 -10.37 21.67
CA SER A 122 1.24 -10.13 20.68
C SER A 122 1.65 -10.41 19.23
N LEU A 123 2.94 -10.65 18.94
CA LEU A 123 3.47 -10.80 17.56
C LEU A 123 2.61 -11.67 16.63
N ALA A 124 2.22 -12.87 17.07
CA ALA A 124 1.40 -13.78 16.27
C ALA A 124 0.01 -13.18 15.96
N GLU A 125 -0.59 -12.49 16.93
CA GLU A 125 -1.87 -11.80 16.75
C GLU A 125 -1.74 -10.60 15.81
N ASN A 126 -0.67 -9.80 15.91
CA ASN A 126 -0.43 -8.69 14.99
C ASN A 126 -0.26 -9.17 13.53
N VAL A 127 0.43 -10.30 13.32
CA VAL A 127 0.55 -10.93 12.00
C VAL A 127 -0.81 -11.44 11.51
N ARG A 128 -1.62 -12.04 12.39
CA ARG A 128 -2.99 -12.47 12.06
C ARG A 128 -3.87 -11.30 11.63
N LEU A 129 -3.84 -10.19 12.35
CA LEU A 129 -4.57 -8.96 12.01
C LEU A 129 -4.10 -8.37 10.67
N LEU A 130 -2.80 -8.39 10.39
CA LEU A 130 -2.24 -7.98 9.10
C LEU A 130 -2.75 -8.87 7.96
N LYS A 131 -2.81 -10.19 8.16
CA LYS A 131 -3.34 -11.14 7.17
C LYS A 131 -4.82 -10.90 6.86
N LEU A 132 -5.62 -10.58 7.88
CA LEU A 132 -7.02 -10.19 7.68
C LEU A 132 -7.14 -8.90 6.86
N LEU A 133 -6.36 -7.87 7.19
CA LEU A 133 -6.34 -6.61 6.44
C LEU A 133 -5.90 -6.82 4.98
N PHE A 134 -4.92 -7.70 4.75
CA PHE A 134 -4.49 -8.10 3.42
C PHE A 134 -5.63 -8.73 2.63
N ASN A 135 -6.35 -9.71 3.21
CA ASN A 135 -7.47 -10.36 2.54
C ASN A 135 -8.59 -9.38 2.17
N GLU A 136 -8.97 -8.47 3.07
CA GLU A 136 -9.93 -7.40 2.75
C GLU A 136 -9.45 -6.52 1.58
N THR A 137 -8.15 -6.24 1.51
CA THR A 137 -7.57 -5.46 0.42
C THR A 137 -7.56 -6.24 -0.91
N VAL A 138 -7.36 -7.56 -0.87
CA VAL A 138 -7.47 -8.44 -2.05
C VAL A 138 -8.90 -8.48 -2.58
N GLU A 139 -9.91 -8.53 -1.69
CA GLU A 139 -11.32 -8.45 -2.08
C GLU A 139 -11.63 -7.13 -2.79
N LEU A 140 -11.12 -6.01 -2.25
CA LEU A 140 -11.25 -4.68 -2.89
C LEU A 140 -10.56 -4.61 -4.26
N ALA A 141 -9.51 -5.40 -4.50
CA ALA A 141 -8.85 -5.47 -5.80
C ALA A 141 -9.70 -6.13 -6.89
N ASN A 142 -10.80 -6.80 -6.52
CA ASN A 142 -11.81 -7.36 -7.42
C ASN A 142 -11.20 -8.18 -8.59
N GLY A 143 -10.33 -9.14 -8.24
CA GLY A 143 -9.71 -10.06 -9.21
C GLY A 143 -8.53 -9.48 -10.00
N GLN A 144 -8.09 -8.25 -9.72
CA GLN A 144 -6.87 -7.68 -10.32
C GLN A 144 -5.59 -8.33 -9.79
N TYR A 145 -5.65 -8.99 -8.63
CA TYR A 145 -4.53 -9.71 -8.05
C TYR A 145 -4.57 -11.20 -8.39
N LYS A 146 -3.44 -11.75 -8.81
CA LYS A 146 -3.22 -13.19 -9.00
C LYS A 146 -1.95 -13.61 -8.26
N PRO A 147 -2.04 -14.44 -7.20
CA PRO A 147 -0.86 -14.96 -6.53
C PRO A 147 0.10 -15.65 -7.52
N TYR A 148 1.41 -15.40 -7.39
CA TYR A 148 2.39 -16.11 -8.21
C TYR A 148 2.58 -17.57 -7.77
N TYR A 149 2.33 -17.85 -6.49
CA TYR A 149 2.46 -19.18 -5.90
C TYR A 149 1.27 -19.44 -4.96
N LYS A 150 0.93 -20.71 -4.75
CA LYS A 150 0.09 -21.12 -3.61
C LYS A 150 1.02 -21.28 -2.41
N LEU A 151 1.10 -20.24 -1.57
CA LEU A 151 1.94 -20.21 -0.37
C LEU A 151 1.27 -20.87 0.83
#